data_AF-A0A0B7C0V4-F1
#
_entry.id   AF-A0A0B7C0V4-F1
#
_cell.length_a   1.000
_cell.length_b   1.000
_cell.length_c   1.000
_cell.angle_alpha   90.00
_cell.angle_beta   90.00
_cell.angle_gamma   90.00
#
_symmetry.space_group_name_H-M   'P 1'
#
loop_
_entity.id
_entity.type
_entity.pdbx_description
1 polymer ?
#
loop_
_entity_poly.entity_id
_entity_poly.type
_entity_poly.pdbx_seq_one_letter_code
_entity_poly.pdbx_strand_id
1 'polypeptide(L)' 'SFLLSGTSFCFINAHLASGEERLDRRNANYRDILKNLSMGPKNLECYDITHKFHHVFFFGDLNYRVTEP' A
#
# COMPACT_ATOMS: atom_id res chain seq x y z
N SER A 1 3.27 9.54 7.28
CA SER A 1 1.93 9.60 7.89
C SER A 1 1.88 10.74 8.90
N PHE A 2 0.69 11.17 9.33
CA PHE A 2 0.53 12.19 10.37
C PHE A 2 -0.78 12.02 11.16
N LEU A 3 -0.89 12.71 12.30
CA LEU A 3 -2.09 12.82 13.11
C LEU A 3 -2.68 14.23 12.94
N LEU A 4 -3.96 14.31 12.59
CA LEU A 4 -4.72 15.55 12.46
C LEU A 4 -5.95 15.47 13.36
N SER A 5 -5.97 16.27 14.43
CA SER A 5 -7.09 16.33 15.38
C SER A 5 -7.56 14.95 15.88
N GLY A 6 -6.61 14.07 16.21
CA GLY A 6 -6.88 12.69 16.65
C GLY A 6 -7.14 11.68 15.52
N THR A 7 -7.27 12.14 14.27
CA THR A 7 -7.45 11.27 13.09
C THR A 7 -6.10 11.02 12.42
N SER A 8 -5.75 9.77 12.18
CA SER A 8 -4.45 9.39 11.62
C SER A 8 -4.52 9.08 10.13
N PHE A 9 -3.59 9.65 9.37
CA PHE A 9 -3.54 9.58 7.91
C PHE A 9 -2.23 8.97 7.42
N CYS A 10 -2.33 8.04 6.47
CA CYS A 10 -1.20 7.43 5.79
C CYS A 10 -1.33 7.60 4.27
N PHE A 11 -0.23 7.95 3.62
CA PHE A 11 -0.14 8.12 2.17
C PHE A 11 1.02 7.25 1.68
N ILE A 12 0.73 6.36 0.73
CA ILE A 12 1.67 5.42 0.13
C ILE A 12 1.66 5.69 -1.37
N ASN A 13 2.78 6.19 -1.89
CA ASN A 13 3.01 6.30 -3.32
C ASN A 13 3.83 5.08 -3.78
N ALA A 14 3.35 4.36 -4.79
CA ALA A 14 3.95 3.13 -5.28
C ALA A 14 4.12 3.14 -6.80
N HIS A 15 5.22 2.56 -7.27
CA HIS A 15 5.46 2.24 -8.67
C HIS A 15 5.67 0.72 -8.76
N LEU A 16 4.67 -0.02 -9.27
CA LEU A 16 4.70 -1.49 -9.30
C LEU A 16 5.28 -2.02 -10.62
N ALA A 17 5.57 -3.33 -10.67
CA ALA A 17 6.10 -3.98 -11.86
C ALA A 17 5.25 -3.70 -13.13
N SER A 18 5.92 -3.18 -14.17
CA SER A 18 5.36 -2.93 -15.50
C SER A 18 5.30 -4.21 -16.36
N GLY A 19 4.62 -4.15 -17.51
CA GLY A 19 4.42 -5.29 -18.42
C GLY A 19 3.07 -5.97 -18.19
N GLU A 20 2.37 -6.36 -19.26
CA GLU A 20 1.01 -6.88 -19.18
C GLU A 20 0.96 -8.20 -18.41
N GLU A 21 1.92 -9.09 -18.69
CA GLU A 21 2.07 -10.44 -18.14
C GLU A 21 2.42 -10.48 -16.65
N ARG A 22 2.72 -9.33 -16.03
CA ARG A 22 3.30 -9.25 -14.68
C ARG A 22 2.28 -9.03 -13.55
N LEU A 23 1.05 -9.50 -13.73
CA LEU A 23 -0.01 -9.36 -12.72
C LEU A 23 0.40 -9.93 -11.36
N ASP A 24 0.94 -11.15 -11.33
CA ASP A 24 1.38 -11.78 -10.09
C ASP A 24 2.53 -11.03 -9.42
N ARG A 25 3.42 -10.44 -10.22
CA ARG A 25 4.53 -9.64 -9.71
C ARG A 25 4.04 -8.34 -9.08
N ARG A 26 3.05 -7.66 -9.68
CA ARG A 26 2.39 -6.47 -9.08
C ARG A 26 1.72 -6.82 -7.77
N ASN A 27 0.98 -7.93 -7.72
CA ASN A 27 0.33 -8.40 -6.50
C ASN A 27 1.35 -8.76 -5.41
N ALA A 28 2.49 -9.36 -5.78
CA ALA A 28 3.59 -9.60 -4.86
C ALA A 28 4.19 -8.29 -4.34
N ASN A 29 4.45 -7.31 -5.21
CA ASN A 29 4.95 -6.00 -4.81
C ASN A 29 4.01 -5.31 -3.81
N TYR A 30 2.70 -5.36 -4.04
CA TYR A 30 1.70 -4.83 -3.10
C TYR A 30 1.82 -5.50 -1.72
N ARG A 31 1.86 -6.84 -1.66
CA ARG A 31 1.99 -7.56 -0.38
C ARG A 31 3.31 -7.25 0.33
N ASP A 32 4.40 -7.15 -0.43
CA ASP A 32 5.71 -6.79 0.12
C ASP A 32 5.71 -5.37 0.70
N ILE A 33 5.03 -4.42 0.05
CA ILE A 33 4.85 -3.07 0.59
C ILE A 33 4.06 -3.13 1.91
N LEU A 34 2.93 -3.84 1.96
CA LEU A 34 2.14 -3.93 3.19
C LEU A 34 2.88 -4.58 4.36
N LYS A 35 3.69 -5.61 4.05
CA LYS A 35 4.44 -6.37 5.06
C LYS A 35 5.65 -5.60 5.60
N ASN A 36 6.38 -4.90 4.74
CA ASN A 36 7.66 -4.30 5.10
C ASN A 36 7.56 -2.82 5.50
N LEU A 37 6.46 -2.14 5.17
CA LEU A 37 6.28 -0.73 5.51
C LEU A 37 5.93 -0.58 7.00
N SER A 38 6.96 -0.36 7.82
CA SER A 38 6.80 -0.10 9.25
C SER A 38 6.55 1.39 9.50
N MET A 39 5.29 1.77 9.59
CA MET A 39 4.85 3.09 10.04
C MET A 39 3.65 2.97 10.98
N GLY A 40 3.39 4.03 11.74
CA GLY A 40 2.23 4.13 12.63
C GLY A 40 2.53 3.71 14.08
N PRO A 41 1.49 3.51 14.90
CA PRO A 41 1.64 3.22 16.31
C PRO A 41 2.29 1.86 16.57
N LYS A 42 3.30 1.81 17.45
CA LYS A 42 4.03 0.56 17.78
C LYS A 42 3.14 -0.50 18.44
N ASN A 43 2.11 -0.08 19.18
CA ASN A 43 1.15 -0.99 19.80
C ASN A 43 0.25 -1.73 18.79
N LEU A 44 0.33 -1.39 17.50
CA LEU A 44 -0.40 -2.04 16.41
C LEU A 44 0.52 -2.84 15.49
N GLU A 45 1.72 -3.22 15.92
CA GLU A 45 2.69 -3.95 15.09
C GLU A 45 2.19 -5.30 14.56
N CYS A 46 1.21 -5.93 15.22
CA CYS A 46 0.59 -7.17 14.74
C CYS A 46 -0.35 -6.97 13.53
N TYR A 47 -0.72 -5.74 13.21
CA TYR A 47 -1.54 -5.40 12.05
C TYR A 47 -0.68 -4.93 10.89
N ASP A 48 -1.15 -5.11 9.65
CA ASP A 48 -0.54 -4.43 8.51
C ASP A 48 -0.90 -2.94 8.47
N ILE A 49 -0.21 -2.19 7.60
CA ILE A 49 -0.40 -0.74 7.47
C ILE A 49 -1.84 -0.32 7.11
N THR A 50 -2.63 -1.20 6.50
CA THR A 50 -4.02 -0.89 6.13
C THR A 50 -4.93 -0.73 7.34
N HIS A 51 -4.54 -1.26 8.51
CA HIS A 51 -5.30 -1.19 9.76
C HIS A 51 -4.63 -0.32 10.84
N LYS A 52 -3.45 0.25 10.59
CA LYS A 52 -2.71 1.10 11.56
C LYS A 52 -3.15 2.57 11.56
N PHE A 53 -3.96 2.98 10.60
CA PHE A 53 -4.38 4.37 10.41
C PHE A 53 -5.89 4.45 10.17
N HIS A 54 -6.51 5.57 10.55
CA HIS A 54 -7.93 5.81 10.27
C HIS A 54 -8.18 5.95 8.76
N HIS A 55 -7.24 6.56 8.04
CA HIS A 55 -7.30 6.69 6.58
C HIS A 55 -5.96 6.30 5.95
N VAL A 56 -6.03 5.45 4.93
CA VAL A 56 -4.87 5.00 4.14
C VAL A 56 -5.14 5.29 2.67
N PHE A 57 -4.26 6.07 2.06
CA PHE A 57 -4.26 6.36 0.63
C PHE A 57 -3.12 5.58 -0.01
N PHE A 58 -3.43 4.69 -0.95
CA PHE A 58 -2.45 3.96 -1.74
C PHE A 58 -2.63 4.36 -3.20
N PHE A 59 -1.60 4.94 -3.80
CA PHE A 59 -1.67 5.51 -5.14
C PHE A 59 -0.31 5.47 -5.84
N GLY A 60 -0.26 5.91 -7.10
CA GLY A 60 0.94 5.98 -7.93
C GLY A 60 0.78 5.23 -9.24
N ASP A 61 1.90 4.88 -9.89
CA ASP A 61 1.89 4.04 -11.09
C ASP A 61 1.78 2.56 -10.72
N LEU A 62 0.54 2.10 -10.59
CA LEU A 62 0.26 0.71 -10.20
C LEU A 62 0.45 -0.28 -11.36
N ASN A 63 0.60 0.20 -12.59
CA ASN A 63 0.90 -0.60 -13.77
C ASN A 63 -0.06 -1.77 -14.09
N TYR A 64 -1.27 -1.81 -13.52
CA TYR A 64 -2.30 -2.77 -13.95
C TYR A 64 -2.82 -2.40 -15.34
N ARG A 65 -3.06 -3.42 -16.16
CA ARG A 65 -3.52 -3.29 -17.56
C ARG A 65 -4.92 -3.88 -17.68
N VAL A 66 -5.70 -3.35 -18.62
CA VAL A 66 -6.96 -3.99 -19.05
C VAL A 66 -6.57 -5.20 -19.89
N THR A 67 -7.08 -6.37 -19.52
CA THR A 67 -6.95 -7.57 -20.35
C THR A 67 -8.13 -7.60 -21.31
N GLU A 68 -7.87 -7.38 -22.59
CA GLU A 68 -8.85 -7.58 -23.66
C GLU A 68 -8.58 -8.92 -24.37
N PRO A 69 -9.61 -9.60 -24.91
CA PRO A 69 -9.46 -10.85 -25.67
C PRO A 69 -8.60 -10.71 -26.92
#